data_AF-A0A402D4P3-F1
#
_entry.id   AF-A0A402D4P3-F1
#
_cell.length_a   1.000
_cell.length_b   1.000
_cell.length_c   1.000
_cell.angle_alpha   90.00
_cell.angle_beta   90.00
_cell.angle_gamma   90.00
#
_symmetry.space_group_name_H-M   'P 1'
#
loop_
_entity.id
_entity.type
_entity.pdbx_description
1 polymer ?
#
loop_
_entity_poly.entity_id
_entity_poly.type
_entity_poly.pdbx_seq_one_letter_code
_entity_poly.pdbx_strand_id
1 'polypeptide(L)'
;MPTPREQEPSEEYTTPNPILSDVIERNIRTIDRLRMEAAQARKTPDRVSDIITDFSGRLIFVYVHILWFGSWILLNTGKVGVRPFDPYPYGLLTMVVSLEAIFLSTFVLISQNRLSVEADRRADLDLQIGLLTEHEVTRVLRMLDVVQDKLGIENEEDIELAQLELATKPEDVLAEIDMVHRNVRRHATWKEWLAAHPGLKKPH
;
A
#
# COMPACT_ATOMS: atom_id res chain seq x y z
N MET A 1 -67.96 12.23 -12.04
CA MET A 1 -66.52 12.28 -11.73
C MET A 1 -66.20 11.14 -10.77
N PRO A 2 -65.53 10.06 -11.22
CA PRO A 2 -64.98 9.05 -10.33
C PRO A 2 -63.50 9.35 -10.05
N THR A 3 -63.14 9.30 -8.78
CA THR A 3 -61.81 9.46 -8.19
C THR A 3 -60.77 8.49 -8.78
N PRO A 4 -59.54 8.94 -9.08
CA PRO A 4 -58.41 8.04 -9.35
C PRO A 4 -58.16 7.14 -8.14
N ARG A 5 -58.18 5.82 -8.36
CA ARG A 5 -57.83 4.80 -7.38
C ARG A 5 -56.39 5.02 -6.91
N GLU A 6 -56.20 5.07 -5.60
CA GLU A 6 -54.91 4.82 -4.96
C GLU A 6 -54.36 3.50 -5.51
N GLN A 7 -53.27 3.59 -6.28
CA GLN A 7 -52.47 2.43 -6.61
C GLN A 7 -51.59 2.16 -5.38
N GLU A 8 -51.89 1.08 -4.68
CA GLU A 8 -51.03 0.57 -3.60
C GLU A 8 -49.61 0.36 -4.13
N PRO A 9 -48.57 0.60 -3.31
CA PRO A 9 -47.20 0.32 -3.70
C PRO A 9 -47.08 -1.18 -3.96
N SER A 10 -46.76 -1.55 -5.19
CA SER A 10 -46.42 -2.93 -5.56
C SER A 10 -45.20 -3.38 -4.77
N GLU A 11 -45.42 -4.16 -3.70
CA GLU A 11 -44.41 -4.96 -3.02
C GLU A 11 -43.89 -6.04 -3.98
N GLU A 12 -42.97 -5.69 -4.88
CA GLU A 12 -42.30 -6.66 -5.76
C GLU A 12 -40.78 -6.55 -5.64
N TYR A 13 -40.27 -6.88 -4.45
CA TYR A 13 -38.84 -7.10 -4.25
C TYR A 13 -38.61 -8.16 -3.18
N THR A 14 -38.63 -9.47 -3.52
CA THR A 14 -37.87 -10.50 -2.77
C THR A 14 -37.88 -11.90 -3.42
N THR A 15 -37.58 -12.00 -4.71
CA THR A 15 -37.03 -13.26 -5.24
C THR A 15 -35.54 -13.08 -5.48
N PRO A 16 -34.66 -13.65 -4.65
CA PRO A 16 -33.22 -13.67 -4.91
C PRO A 16 -32.99 -14.24 -6.31
N ASN A 17 -32.35 -13.47 -7.19
CA ASN A 17 -32.01 -13.95 -8.53
C ASN A 17 -31.08 -15.17 -8.37
N PRO A 18 -31.53 -16.38 -8.77
CA PRO A 18 -30.81 -17.62 -8.49
C PRO A 18 -29.45 -17.68 -9.21
N ILE A 19 -29.30 -17.00 -10.36
CA ILE A 19 -28.05 -16.92 -11.10
C ILE A 19 -27.05 -16.01 -10.38
N LEU A 20 -27.50 -14.87 -9.86
CA LEU A 20 -26.64 -13.97 -9.09
C LEU A 20 -26.18 -14.61 -7.77
N SER A 21 -27.07 -15.37 -7.14
CA SER A 21 -26.78 -16.06 -5.87
C SER A 21 -25.73 -17.16 -6.05
N ASP A 22 -25.82 -17.97 -7.12
CA ASP A 22 -24.81 -19.00 -7.44
C ASP A 22 -23.43 -18.41 -7.77
N VAL A 23 -23.40 -17.29 -8.51
CA VAL A 23 -22.15 -16.58 -8.84
C VAL A 23 -21.52 -15.95 -7.59
N ILE A 24 -22.32 -15.28 -6.74
CA ILE A 24 -21.84 -14.72 -5.47
C ILE A 24 -21.34 -15.85 -4.55
N GLU A 25 -22.05 -16.97 -4.46
CA GLU A 25 -21.67 -18.09 -3.62
C GLU A 25 -20.38 -18.78 -4.11
N ARG A 26 -20.20 -18.97 -5.43
CA ARG A 26 -18.94 -19.46 -6.01
C ARG A 26 -17.78 -18.49 -5.77
N ASN A 27 -18.02 -17.20 -5.90
CA ASN A 27 -17.00 -16.17 -5.69
C ASN A 27 -16.58 -16.12 -4.21
N ILE A 28 -17.53 -16.14 -3.28
CA ILE A 28 -17.26 -16.19 -1.84
C ILE A 28 -16.45 -17.44 -1.49
N ARG A 29 -16.84 -18.62 -1.97
CA ARG A 29 -16.11 -19.88 -1.72
C ARG A 29 -14.67 -19.84 -2.29
N THR A 30 -14.48 -19.15 -3.42
CA THR A 30 -13.15 -18.98 -4.04
C THR A 30 -12.28 -18.06 -3.19
N ILE A 31 -12.84 -16.94 -2.73
CA ILE A 31 -12.14 -15.98 -1.87
C ILE A 31 -11.78 -16.63 -0.53
N ASP A 32 -12.68 -17.39 0.07
CA ASP A 32 -12.42 -18.07 1.34
C ASP A 32 -11.32 -19.13 1.22
N ARG A 33 -11.31 -19.90 0.12
CA ARG A 33 -10.24 -20.88 -0.13
C ARG A 33 -8.87 -20.22 -0.26
N LEU A 34 -8.78 -19.14 -1.04
CA LEU A 34 -7.54 -18.37 -1.20
C LEU A 34 -7.06 -17.77 0.12
N ARG A 35 -7.98 -17.28 0.95
CA ARG A 35 -7.67 -16.78 2.31
C ARG A 35 -7.15 -17.89 3.22
N MET A 36 -7.76 -19.08 3.17
CA MET A 36 -7.31 -20.22 3.98
C MET A 36 -5.95 -20.75 3.54
N GLU A 37 -5.69 -20.84 2.23
CA GLU A 37 -4.39 -21.24 1.69
C GLU A 37 -3.29 -20.21 2.04
N ALA A 38 -3.58 -18.92 1.90
CA ALA A 38 -2.67 -17.85 2.33
C ALA A 38 -2.42 -17.84 3.85
N ALA A 39 -3.44 -18.18 4.66
CA ALA A 39 -3.31 -18.30 6.10
C ALA A 39 -2.53 -19.56 6.53
N GLN A 40 -2.57 -20.64 5.74
CA GLN A 40 -1.79 -21.85 5.99
C GLN A 40 -0.32 -21.68 5.58
N ALA A 41 -0.04 -20.97 4.49
CA ALA A 41 1.33 -20.66 4.06
C ALA A 41 2.11 -19.78 5.07
N ARG A 42 1.40 -19.05 5.94
CA ARG A 42 1.98 -18.24 7.04
C ARG A 42 2.31 -19.03 8.31
N LYS A 43 2.05 -20.35 8.35
CA LYS A 43 2.30 -21.14 9.55
C LYS A 43 3.78 -21.52 9.65
N THR A 44 4.40 -21.02 10.73
CA THR A 44 5.79 -21.19 11.18
C THR A 44 6.74 -20.20 10.49
N PRO A 45 7.37 -19.19 11.15
CA PRO A 45 7.43 -18.74 12.54
C PRO A 45 6.89 -17.29 12.75
N ASP A 46 5.89 -16.86 11.97
CA ASP A 46 5.41 -15.47 11.95
C ASP A 46 4.71 -14.99 13.22
N ARG A 47 4.28 -15.88 14.13
CA ARG A 47 3.55 -15.45 15.35
C ARG A 47 4.36 -14.52 16.25
N VAL A 48 5.66 -14.74 16.38
CA VAL A 48 6.53 -13.86 17.19
C VAL A 48 6.77 -12.54 16.46
N SER A 49 6.96 -12.59 15.14
CA SER A 49 7.09 -11.41 14.27
C SER A 49 5.82 -10.56 14.25
N ASP A 50 4.65 -11.18 14.22
CA ASP A 50 3.34 -10.51 14.24
C ASP A 50 3.05 -9.87 15.60
N ILE A 51 3.39 -10.53 16.70
CA ILE A 51 3.30 -9.94 18.04
C ILE A 51 4.25 -8.74 18.16
N ILE A 52 5.49 -8.86 17.69
CA ILE A 52 6.48 -7.76 17.76
C ILE A 52 6.09 -6.60 16.85
N THR A 53 5.56 -6.86 15.65
CA THR A 53 5.09 -5.81 14.73
C THR A 53 3.82 -5.12 15.21
N ASP A 54 2.83 -5.86 15.74
CA ASP A 54 1.63 -5.26 16.34
C ASP A 54 1.99 -4.45 17.59
N PHE A 55 2.98 -4.92 18.37
CA PHE A 55 3.46 -4.24 19.56
C PHE A 55 4.26 -2.96 19.24
N SER A 56 5.10 -3.01 18.21
CA SER A 56 5.90 -1.86 17.74
C SER A 56 5.02 -0.75 17.14
N GLY A 57 3.88 -1.10 16.52
CA GLY A 57 2.93 -0.14 15.96
C GLY A 57 2.00 0.53 16.99
N ARG A 58 1.93 0.03 18.23
CA ARG A 58 0.97 0.51 19.23
C ARG A 58 1.64 1.40 20.27
N LEU A 59 1.03 2.57 20.53
CA LEU A 59 1.43 3.52 21.58
C LEU A 59 1.50 2.91 22.99
N ILE A 60 0.91 1.72 23.19
CA ILE A 60 0.99 0.92 24.43
C ILE A 60 2.44 0.66 24.86
N PHE A 61 3.37 0.47 23.91
CA PHE A 61 4.79 0.25 24.23
C PHE A 61 5.39 1.40 25.05
N VAL A 62 5.10 2.63 24.64
CA VAL A 62 5.59 3.85 25.29
C VAL A 62 5.02 3.98 26.70
N TYR A 63 3.73 3.68 26.88
CA TYR A 63 3.10 3.72 28.21
C TYR A 63 3.70 2.69 29.19
N VAL A 64 4.01 1.47 28.71
CA VAL A 64 4.69 0.46 29.53
C VAL A 64 6.07 0.95 29.96
N HIS A 65 6.85 1.55 29.05
CA HIS A 65 8.17 2.11 29.36
C HIS A 65 8.11 3.24 30.38
N ILE A 66 7.16 4.18 30.21
CA ILE A 66 6.96 5.29 31.16
C ILE A 66 6.64 4.74 32.55
N LEU A 67 5.74 3.75 32.64
CA LEU A 67 5.36 3.14 33.91
C LEU A 67 6.52 2.36 34.55
N TRP A 68 7.29 1.64 33.73
CA TRP A 68 8.48 0.90 34.17
C TRP A 68 9.57 1.83 34.70
N PHE A 69 9.98 2.85 33.93
CA PHE A 69 10.99 3.82 34.37
C PHE A 69 10.51 4.64 35.56
N GLY A 70 9.24 5.06 35.56
CA GLY A 70 8.64 5.76 36.70
C GLY A 70 8.69 4.93 37.97
N SER A 71 8.35 3.64 37.88
CA SER A 71 8.44 2.70 39.01
C SER A 71 9.88 2.48 39.45
N TRP A 72 10.83 2.33 38.52
CA TRP A 72 12.25 2.16 38.85
C TRP A 72 12.84 3.35 39.60
N ILE A 73 12.54 4.57 39.13
CA ILE A 73 12.97 5.81 39.77
C ILE A 73 12.33 5.93 41.16
N LEU A 74 11.03 5.63 41.30
CA LEU A 74 10.33 5.71 42.57
C LEU A 74 10.93 4.75 43.62
N LEU A 75 11.24 3.51 43.20
CA LEU A 75 11.88 2.50 44.05
C LEU A 75 13.31 2.91 44.45
N ASN A 76 14.08 3.50 43.53
CA ASN A 76 15.46 3.94 43.79
C ASN A 76 15.57 5.32 44.47
N THR A 77 14.46 6.06 44.63
CA THR A 77 14.42 7.33 45.39
C THR A 77 14.63 7.10 46.90
N GLY A 78 14.64 5.84 47.38
CA GLY A 78 14.93 5.48 48.77
C GLY A 78 13.82 5.84 49.78
N LYS A 79 12.75 6.49 49.33
CA LYS A 79 11.56 6.84 50.15
C LYS A 79 10.66 5.65 50.49
N VAL A 80 10.92 4.49 49.89
CA VAL A 80 10.10 3.26 50.03
C VAL A 80 10.71 2.27 51.03
N GLY A 81 11.74 2.67 51.79
CA GLY A 81 12.37 1.81 52.82
C GLY A 81 13.29 0.71 52.27
N VAL A 82 13.48 0.66 50.95
CA VAL A 82 14.41 -0.26 50.27
C VAL A 82 15.74 0.45 50.07
N ARG A 83 16.86 -0.27 50.26
CA ARG A 83 18.21 0.28 50.04
C ARG A 83 18.36 0.64 48.55
N PRO A 84 18.79 1.86 48.20
CA PRO A 84 18.94 2.26 46.79
C PRO A 84 19.94 1.32 46.10
N PHE A 85 19.48 0.56 45.12
CA PHE A 85 20.29 -0.39 44.36
C PHE A 85 20.97 0.26 43.16
N ASP A 86 20.32 1.26 42.56
CA ASP A 86 20.82 2.06 41.45
C ASP A 86 20.76 3.56 41.82
N PRO A 87 21.75 4.07 42.59
CA PRO A 87 21.79 5.48 42.96
C PRO A 87 21.92 6.38 41.73
N TYR A 88 21.41 7.62 41.84
CA TYR A 88 21.64 8.64 40.82
C TYR A 88 23.14 8.73 40.51
N PRO A 89 23.59 8.54 39.25
CA PRO A 89 22.89 8.81 37.98
C PRO A 89 22.21 7.61 37.26
N TYR A 90 21.81 6.54 37.97
CA TYR A 90 21.11 5.36 37.40
C TYR A 90 21.91 4.62 36.31
N GLY A 91 23.10 4.15 36.65
CA GLY A 91 24.01 3.49 35.71
C GLY A 91 23.46 2.17 35.16
N LEU A 92 22.76 1.38 35.99
CA LEU A 92 22.21 0.09 35.56
C LEU A 92 21.01 0.26 34.63
N LEU A 93 20.11 1.19 34.93
CA LEU A 93 19.00 1.53 34.05
C LEU A 93 19.52 1.97 32.67
N THR A 94 20.51 2.87 32.65
CA THR A 94 21.07 3.40 31.39
C THR A 94 21.71 2.29 30.54
N MET A 95 22.39 1.33 31.16
CA MET A 95 22.98 0.18 30.46
C MET A 95 21.91 -0.72 29.84
N VAL A 96 20.87 -1.07 30.61
CA VAL A 96 19.78 -1.93 30.13
C VAL A 96 19.00 -1.24 29.01
N VAL A 97 18.68 0.05 29.15
CA VAL A 97 17.98 0.83 28.13
C VAL A 97 18.79 0.93 26.84
N SER A 98 20.10 1.10 26.94
CA SER A 98 20.97 1.17 25.76
C SER A 98 20.96 -0.15 24.97
N LEU A 99 20.98 -1.28 25.67
CA LEU A 99 20.86 -2.59 25.04
C LEU A 99 19.46 -2.79 24.43
N GLU A 100 18.42 -2.44 25.17
CA GLU A 100 17.02 -2.52 24.72
C GLU A 100 16.78 -1.68 23.45
N ALA A 101 17.34 -0.47 23.39
CA ALA A 101 17.24 0.40 22.22
C ALA A 101 17.83 -0.23 20.94
N ILE A 102 18.92 -1.00 21.04
CA ILE A 102 19.51 -1.72 19.90
C ILE A 102 18.53 -2.79 19.38
N PHE A 103 17.93 -3.56 20.30
CA PHE A 103 16.93 -4.57 19.94
C PHE A 103 15.69 -3.92 19.31
N LEU A 104 15.19 -2.82 19.88
CA LEU A 104 14.05 -2.08 19.34
C LEU A 104 14.34 -1.55 17.94
N SER A 105 15.49 -0.91 17.74
CA SER A 105 15.90 -0.41 16.43
C SER A 105 15.96 -1.53 15.40
N THR A 106 16.51 -2.68 15.78
CA THR A 106 16.58 -3.87 14.91
C THR A 106 15.19 -4.40 14.57
N PHE A 107 14.30 -4.52 15.57
CA PHE A 107 12.92 -4.97 15.34
C PHE A 107 12.12 -3.98 14.48
N VAL A 108 12.30 -2.67 14.70
CA VAL A 108 11.70 -1.62 13.88
C VAL A 108 12.20 -1.73 12.44
N LEU A 109 13.51 -1.91 12.22
CA LEU A 109 14.08 -2.06 10.89
C LEU A 109 13.54 -3.31 10.16
N ILE A 110 13.45 -4.45 10.85
CA ILE A 110 12.87 -5.68 10.30
C ILE A 110 11.39 -5.46 9.95
N SER A 111 10.64 -4.78 10.82
CA SER A 111 9.23 -4.47 10.59
C SER A 111 9.04 -3.51 9.42
N GLN A 112 9.87 -2.47 9.32
CA GLN A 112 9.88 -1.53 8.21
C GLN A 112 10.22 -2.22 6.89
N ASN A 113 11.24 -3.10 6.88
CA ASN A 113 11.60 -3.89 5.70
C ASN A 113 10.43 -4.77 5.25
N ARG A 114 9.73 -5.43 6.18
CA ARG A 114 8.54 -6.23 5.85
C ARG A 114 7.42 -5.38 5.25
N LEU A 115 7.15 -4.22 5.84
CA LEU A 115 6.15 -3.28 5.32
C LEU A 115 6.53 -2.74 3.93
N SER A 116 7.81 -2.49 3.68
CA SER A 116 8.32 -2.06 2.37
C SER A 116 8.08 -3.13 1.31
N VAL A 117 8.43 -4.39 1.57
CA VAL A 117 8.22 -5.49 0.62
C VAL A 117 6.73 -5.68 0.30
N GLU A 118 5.86 -5.55 1.30
CA GLU A 118 4.41 -5.62 1.10
C GLU A 118 3.89 -4.41 0.30
N ALA A 119 4.42 -3.20 0.55
CA ALA A 119 4.07 -2.00 -0.20
C ALA A 119 4.50 -2.11 -1.68
N ASP A 120 5.72 -2.60 -1.94
CA ASP A 120 6.22 -2.81 -3.30
C ASP A 120 5.34 -3.80 -4.07
N ARG A 121 4.94 -4.92 -3.45
CA ARG A 121 4.01 -5.89 -4.07
C ARG A 121 2.65 -5.28 -4.39
N ARG A 122 2.13 -4.42 -3.52
CA ARG A 122 0.86 -3.73 -3.77
C ARG A 122 1.00 -2.75 -4.93
N ALA A 123 2.09 -1.99 -4.98
CA ALA A 123 2.37 -1.09 -6.08
C ALA A 123 2.46 -1.82 -7.43
N ASP A 124 3.11 -2.99 -7.47
CA ASP A 124 3.19 -3.82 -8.68
C ASP A 124 1.81 -4.33 -9.14
N LEU A 125 0.95 -4.74 -8.20
CA LEU A 125 -0.42 -5.18 -8.49
C LEU A 125 -1.29 -4.02 -8.98
N ASP A 126 -1.21 -2.87 -8.32
CA ASP A 126 -1.96 -1.67 -8.69
C ASP A 126 -1.57 -1.19 -10.08
N LEU A 127 -0.26 -1.26 -10.42
CA LEU A 127 0.21 -0.98 -11.78
C LEU A 127 -0.39 -1.94 -12.79
N GLN A 128 -0.34 -3.25 -12.54
CA GLN A 128 -0.90 -4.26 -13.46
C GLN A 128 -2.41 -4.08 -13.68
N ILE A 129 -3.16 -3.82 -12.61
CA ILE A 129 -4.60 -3.52 -12.69
C ILE A 129 -4.83 -2.24 -13.50
N GLY A 130 -4.00 -1.22 -13.30
CA GLY A 130 -4.03 0.02 -14.07
C GLY A 130 -3.87 -0.22 -15.57
N LEU A 131 -2.82 -0.93 -15.99
CA LEU A 131 -2.57 -1.22 -17.40
C LEU A 131 -3.65 -2.10 -18.03
N LEU A 132 -4.19 -3.06 -17.27
CA LEU A 132 -5.31 -3.88 -17.74
C LEU A 132 -6.56 -3.04 -17.94
N THR A 133 -6.88 -2.16 -16.97
CA THR A 133 -8.02 -1.24 -17.05
C THR A 133 -7.88 -0.31 -18.25
N GLU A 134 -6.69 0.24 -18.48
CA GLU A 134 -6.38 1.07 -19.65
C GLU A 134 -6.59 0.30 -20.95
N HIS A 135 -6.11 -0.95 -21.05
CA HIS A 135 -6.34 -1.81 -22.21
C HIS A 135 -7.84 -2.08 -22.46
N GLU A 136 -8.61 -2.36 -21.40
CA GLU A 136 -10.05 -2.60 -21.49
C GLU A 136 -10.80 -1.35 -21.92
N VAL A 137 -10.47 -0.18 -21.37
CA VAL A 137 -11.04 1.11 -21.77
C VAL A 137 -10.78 1.40 -23.24
N THR A 138 -9.53 1.25 -23.71
CA THR A 138 -9.18 1.43 -25.12
C THR A 138 -9.91 0.43 -26.03
N ARG A 139 -10.14 -0.81 -25.56
CA ARG A 139 -10.97 -1.77 -26.30
C ARG A 139 -12.43 -1.32 -26.38
N VAL A 140 -13.01 -0.82 -25.29
CA VAL A 140 -14.38 -0.30 -25.29
C VAL A 140 -14.51 0.92 -26.20
N LEU A 141 -13.55 1.85 -26.17
CA LEU A 141 -13.52 3.01 -27.06
C LEU A 141 -13.49 2.60 -28.53
N ARG A 142 -12.64 1.64 -28.91
CA ARG A 142 -12.62 1.09 -30.28
C ARG A 142 -13.92 0.41 -30.68
N MET A 143 -14.56 -0.32 -29.76
CA MET A 143 -15.87 -0.92 -30.04
C MET A 143 -16.95 0.16 -30.23
N LEU A 144 -16.89 1.25 -29.46
CA LEU A 144 -17.81 2.37 -29.58
C LEU A 144 -17.62 3.10 -30.92
N ASP A 145 -16.38 3.32 -31.33
CA ASP A 145 -16.02 3.92 -32.62
C ASP A 145 -16.59 3.10 -33.80
N VAL A 146 -16.42 1.78 -33.77
CA VAL A 146 -17.01 0.87 -34.78
C VAL A 146 -18.55 0.94 -34.79
N VAL A 147 -19.20 1.09 -33.62
CA VAL A 147 -20.65 1.24 -33.53
C VAL A 147 -21.10 2.61 -34.07
N GLN A 148 -20.33 3.66 -33.80
CA GLN A 148 -20.60 5.01 -34.27
C GLN A 148 -20.55 5.09 -35.80
N ASP A 149 -19.52 4.51 -36.41
CA ASP A 149 -19.37 4.39 -37.88
C ASP A 149 -20.59 3.67 -38.50
N LYS A 150 -21.06 2.59 -37.88
CA LYS A 150 -22.26 1.85 -38.32
C LYS A 150 -23.56 2.65 -38.21
N LEU A 151 -23.63 3.61 -37.29
CA LEU A 151 -24.80 4.46 -37.08
C LEU A 151 -24.77 5.74 -37.95
N GLY A 152 -23.69 6.00 -38.68
CA GLY A 152 -23.55 7.16 -39.55
C GLY A 152 -23.51 8.48 -38.81
N ILE A 153 -23.06 8.47 -37.55
CA ILE A 153 -22.88 9.68 -36.74
C ILE A 153 -21.50 10.24 -37.10
N GLU A 154 -21.46 11.25 -37.97
CA GLU A 154 -20.21 11.93 -38.34
C GLU A 154 -19.55 12.56 -37.11
N ASN A 155 -18.30 12.17 -36.83
CA ASN A 155 -17.45 12.78 -35.81
C ASN A 155 -16.69 13.95 -36.45
N GLU A 156 -16.85 15.16 -35.91
CA GLU A 156 -16.03 16.33 -36.29
C GLU A 156 -14.60 16.26 -35.65
N GLU A 157 -14.27 15.18 -34.93
CA GLU A 157 -13.12 15.04 -34.01
C GLU A 157 -12.18 13.84 -34.34
N ASP A 158 -12.09 13.40 -35.60
CA ASP A 158 -11.19 12.30 -36.05
C ASP A 158 -9.70 12.47 -35.65
N ILE A 159 -9.31 13.68 -35.23
CA ILE A 159 -7.95 14.05 -34.83
C ILE A 159 -7.68 13.75 -33.33
N GLU A 160 -8.70 13.66 -32.47
CA GLU A 160 -8.53 13.54 -31.01
C GLU A 160 -8.45 12.08 -30.53
N LEU A 161 -9.26 11.17 -31.10
CA LEU A 161 -9.28 9.75 -30.76
C LEU A 161 -7.99 9.03 -31.18
N ALA A 162 -7.43 9.35 -32.35
CA ALA A 162 -6.14 8.80 -32.79
C ALA A 162 -4.96 9.29 -31.94
N GLN A 163 -5.06 10.50 -31.37
CA GLN A 163 -4.08 11.04 -30.43
C GLN A 163 -4.19 10.41 -29.05
N LEU A 164 -5.41 10.09 -28.60
CA LEU A 164 -5.63 9.33 -27.37
C LEU A 164 -5.17 7.87 -27.52
N GLU A 165 -5.40 7.21 -28.65
CA GLU A 165 -4.95 5.82 -28.88
C GLU A 165 -3.41 5.72 -28.98
N LEU A 166 -2.72 6.78 -29.41
CA LEU A 166 -1.26 6.84 -29.48
C LEU A 166 -0.59 7.24 -28.15
N ALA A 167 -1.28 8.02 -27.31
CA ALA A 167 -0.79 8.44 -25.99
C ALA A 167 -0.98 7.37 -24.89
N THR A 168 -1.81 6.35 -25.15
CA THR A 168 -2.36 5.41 -24.16
C THR A 168 -1.98 3.97 -24.51
N LYS A 169 -0.74 3.76 -25.01
CA LYS A 169 -0.14 2.43 -25.10
C LYS A 169 0.73 2.22 -23.87
N PRO A 170 0.32 1.36 -22.92
CA PRO A 170 1.06 1.05 -21.70
C PRO A 170 2.55 0.75 -21.92
N GLU A 171 2.87 0.01 -22.97
CA GLU A 171 4.25 -0.34 -23.33
C GLU A 171 5.12 0.88 -23.69
N ASP A 172 4.55 1.88 -24.38
CA ASP A 172 5.26 3.10 -24.76
C ASP A 172 5.41 4.05 -23.57
N VAL A 173 4.38 4.13 -22.70
CA VAL A 173 4.44 4.91 -21.45
C VAL A 173 5.47 4.33 -20.48
N LEU A 174 5.53 3.01 -20.32
CA LEU A 174 6.55 2.35 -19.50
C LEU A 174 7.96 2.55 -20.07
N ALA A 175 8.14 2.43 -21.40
CA ALA A 175 9.41 2.70 -22.06
C ALA A 175 9.86 4.16 -21.87
N GLU A 176 8.92 5.11 -21.95
CA GLU A 176 9.17 6.54 -21.73
C GLU A 176 9.50 6.83 -20.25
N ILE A 177 8.76 6.26 -19.29
CA ILE A 177 9.05 6.38 -17.85
C ILE A 177 10.46 5.82 -17.54
N ASP A 178 10.83 4.67 -18.10
CA ASP A 178 12.17 4.09 -17.94
C ASP A 178 13.26 4.94 -18.62
N MET A 179 12.96 5.58 -19.76
CA MET A 179 13.86 6.53 -20.40
C MET A 179 14.05 7.80 -19.57
N VAL A 180 12.98 8.38 -19.04
CA VAL A 180 13.02 9.57 -18.18
C VAL A 180 13.76 9.26 -16.88
N HIS A 181 13.49 8.14 -16.21
CA HIS A 181 14.22 7.73 -15.01
C HIS A 181 15.71 7.50 -15.27
N ARG A 182 16.10 6.94 -16.43
CA ARG A 182 17.51 6.80 -16.82
C ARG A 182 18.16 8.15 -17.09
N ASN A 183 17.47 9.07 -17.76
CA ASN A 183 17.97 10.41 -18.02
C ASN A 183 18.17 11.21 -16.72
N VAL A 184 17.22 11.17 -15.80
CA VAL A 184 17.32 11.86 -14.50
C VAL A 184 18.50 11.31 -13.69
N ARG A 185 18.65 9.98 -13.60
CA ARG A 185 19.81 9.36 -12.93
C ARG A 185 21.14 9.74 -13.57
N ARG A 186 21.20 9.77 -14.90
CA ARG A 186 22.40 10.16 -15.64
C ARG A 186 22.72 11.65 -15.43
N HIS A 187 21.72 12.53 -15.34
CA HIS A 187 21.94 13.95 -15.08
C HIS A 187 22.35 14.22 -13.62
N ALA A 188 21.83 13.47 -12.65
CA ALA A 188 22.25 13.55 -11.27
C ALA A 188 23.72 13.15 -11.11
N THR A 189 24.10 11.99 -11.66
CA THR A 189 25.48 11.49 -11.58
C THR A 189 26.47 12.38 -12.34
N TRP A 190 26.06 12.96 -13.47
CA TRP A 190 26.93 13.85 -14.24
C TRP A 190 27.16 15.21 -13.56
N LYS A 191 26.13 15.74 -12.88
CA LYS A 191 26.26 16.94 -12.04
C LYS A 191 27.15 16.69 -10.82
N GLU A 192 26.99 15.55 -10.16
CA GLU A 192 27.85 15.14 -9.04
C GLU A 192 29.30 14.95 -9.48
N TRP A 193 29.53 14.30 -10.62
CA TRP A 193 30.86 14.11 -11.19
C TRP A 193 31.54 15.42 -11.60
N LEU A 194 30.79 16.38 -12.19
CA LEU A 194 31.28 17.72 -12.50
C LEU A 194 31.58 18.55 -11.26
N ALA A 195 30.74 18.45 -10.22
CA ALA A 195 30.97 19.14 -8.95
C ALA A 195 32.27 18.65 -8.27
N ALA A 196 32.60 17.36 -8.45
CA ALA A 196 33.87 16.78 -8.01
C ALA A 196 35.07 17.14 -8.91
N HIS A 197 34.85 17.58 -10.16
CA HIS A 197 35.91 17.88 -11.15
C HIS A 197 35.67 19.21 -11.89
N PRO A 198 35.81 20.38 -11.21
CA PRO A 198 35.41 21.69 -11.73
C PRO A 198 36.26 22.24 -12.91
N GLY A 199 37.28 21.50 -13.37
CA GLY A 199 38.23 21.94 -14.41
C GLY A 199 38.02 21.37 -15.81
N LEU A 200 37.05 20.47 -16.02
CA LEU A 200 36.84 19.79 -17.30
C LEU A 200 35.73 20.45 -18.12
N LYS A 201 36.03 20.88 -19.35
CA LYS A 201 35.04 21.40 -20.31
C LYS A 201 34.14 20.27 -20.82
N LYS A 202 32.84 20.57 -20.97
CA LYS A 202 31.82 19.64 -21.45
C LYS A 202 32.22 19.05 -22.82
N PRO A 203 32.13 17.72 -23.03
CA PRO A 203 32.19 17.16 -24.38
C PRO A 203 30.93 17.59 -25.15
N HIS A 204 31.14 18.00 -26.41
CA HIS A 204 30.08 18.35 -27.36
C HIS A 204 29.30 17.12 -27.83
#